data_AF-A0A8K0AHV3-F1
#
_entry.id   AF-A0A8K0AHV3-F1
#
_cell.length_a   1.000
_cell.length_b   1.000
_cell.length_c   1.000
_cell.angle_alpha   90.00
_cell.angle_beta   90.00
_cell.angle_gamma   90.00
#
_symmetry.space_group_name_H-M   'P 1'
#
loop_
_entity.id
_entity.type
_entity.pdbx_description
1 polymer ?
#
loop_
_entity_poly.entity_id
_entity_poly.type
_entity_poly.pdbx_seq_one_letter_code
_entity_poly.pdbx_strand_id
1 'polypeptide(L)'
;MARSVKDLRELICLSRLTIRDSDEEMDFSDTDADFGNLRTSSSLENGDILQYGAGKDAGASILATRKAASVDELIEPHVNLRRSKKAPLPPVGIGSRPSSSASSGSDTAPDVRSVGHDGNFDGILGYMDEAVIADWLMRTNAMVEELSDWCCHGDNFVRFAHFWLSGIPPAQRTQLIGMEVGIVRDEMERAFRSGRESGDVTSLGLRRLLSAVLREYPTKLLTSKGPHIFLEKLDVLTSGRSEEYRATLTDVKVRTRNKQFVQWVLALRAFALLSIWHAAVAFYRTISCPGAQGGLNDDEEQSGTATTDSLEERCVQAVQSGSVDVLHYLAKVKKADLGVRDGENRTLVFVAVTHNQPKVLTYLLTKVHPRPDINLPSCTGNTPLHAAVNAGNAELVKTLVKAGAEVNAANPQCDSATPLHLAVLHGDKETCEVLLTAGAQVTAEMGGQTAEHLAVDLEHLELQQLLQSYTDAPMQT
;
A
#
# COMPACT_ATOMS: atom_id res chain seq x y z
N MET A 1 -26.13 -17.21 36.56
CA MET A 1 -25.08 -16.16 36.68
C MET A 1 -24.82 -15.61 35.30
N ALA A 2 -25.39 -14.44 35.03
CA ALA A 2 -25.20 -13.72 33.78
C ALA A 2 -23.75 -13.21 33.73
N ARG A 3 -22.97 -13.68 32.74
CA ARG A 3 -21.75 -13.00 32.33
C ARG A 3 -22.12 -12.01 31.23
N SER A 4 -21.62 -10.81 31.43
CA SER A 4 -22.15 -9.54 30.95
C SER A 4 -21.68 -9.24 29.53
N VAL A 5 -22.56 -8.58 28.77
CA VAL A 5 -22.38 -7.91 27.46
C VAL A 5 -21.16 -6.95 27.41
N LYS A 6 -20.42 -6.79 28.51
CA LYS A 6 -19.19 -6.01 28.61
C LYS A 6 -18.02 -6.61 27.81
N ASP A 7 -17.86 -7.93 27.74
CA ASP A 7 -16.69 -8.55 27.08
C ASP A 7 -16.73 -8.44 25.54
N LEU A 8 -17.93 -8.43 24.94
CA LEU A 8 -18.13 -8.22 23.50
C LEU A 8 -17.96 -6.75 23.10
N ARG A 9 -18.29 -5.82 24.00
CA ARG A 9 -17.98 -4.38 23.83
C ARG A 9 -16.48 -4.12 23.92
N GLU A 10 -15.75 -4.80 24.81
CA GLU A 10 -14.29 -4.65 24.93
C GLU A 10 -13.52 -5.32 23.77
N LEU A 11 -14.02 -6.42 23.21
CA LEU A 11 -13.50 -6.99 21.95
C LEU A 11 -13.73 -6.08 20.74
N ILE A 12 -14.83 -5.33 20.73
CA ILE A 12 -15.09 -4.24 19.78
C ILE A 12 -14.24 -2.98 20.10
N CYS A 13 -13.85 -2.78 21.37
CA CYS A 13 -12.93 -1.71 21.79
C CYS A 13 -11.48 -1.95 21.32
N LEU A 14 -11.05 -3.20 21.17
CA LEU A 14 -9.76 -3.53 20.54
C LEU A 14 -9.79 -3.43 19.01
N SER A 15 -10.98 -3.34 18.41
CA SER A 15 -11.19 -3.26 16.96
C SER A 15 -11.97 -2.01 16.54
N ARG A 16 -11.52 -0.82 16.96
CA ARG A 16 -11.77 0.50 16.31
C ARG A 16 -13.22 0.88 15.97
N LEU A 17 -14.26 0.16 16.40
CA LEU A 17 -15.64 0.32 15.93
C LEU A 17 -16.62 0.71 17.05
N THR A 18 -16.33 1.74 17.83
CA THR A 18 -17.34 2.44 18.66
C THR A 18 -18.13 3.50 17.88
N ILE A 19 -19.34 3.25 17.38
CA ILE A 19 -20.33 4.34 17.31
C ILE A 19 -20.57 4.73 18.78
N ARG A 20 -20.08 5.90 19.21
CA ARG A 20 -20.34 6.40 20.56
C ARG A 20 -21.79 6.86 20.60
N ASP A 21 -22.59 6.23 21.44
CA ASP A 21 -23.83 6.79 21.94
C ASP A 21 -23.46 8.01 22.81
N SER A 22 -23.56 9.22 22.26
CA SER A 22 -23.67 10.46 23.04
C SER A 22 -24.26 11.56 22.16
N ASP A 23 -25.57 11.74 22.33
CA ASP A 23 -26.33 12.99 22.24
C ASP A 23 -26.17 13.86 20.98
N GLU A 24 -27.09 13.73 20.03
CA GLU A 24 -28.01 14.79 19.59
C GLU A 24 -28.88 14.27 18.44
N GLU A 25 -30.18 14.56 18.51
CA GLU A 25 -31.13 14.33 17.42
C GLU A 25 -30.67 15.10 16.17
N MET A 26 -30.04 14.41 15.21
CA MET A 26 -29.78 14.97 13.89
C MET A 26 -31.05 14.85 13.05
N ASP A 27 -31.90 15.88 13.18
CA ASP A 27 -32.98 16.20 12.26
C ASP A 27 -32.38 16.45 10.86
N PHE A 28 -32.70 15.60 9.90
CA PHE A 28 -32.40 15.86 8.49
C PHE A 28 -33.55 16.66 7.89
N SER A 29 -33.48 17.99 8.00
CA SER A 29 -34.24 18.91 7.15
C SER A 29 -33.30 19.64 6.20
N ASP A 30 -33.53 19.41 4.90
CA ASP A 30 -33.20 20.23 3.73
C ASP A 30 -31.89 21.04 3.70
N THR A 31 -31.03 20.67 2.75
CA THR A 31 -30.35 21.68 1.92
C THR A 31 -30.28 21.19 0.47
N ASP A 32 -31.27 21.62 -0.33
CA ASP A 32 -31.10 21.89 -1.75
C ASP A 32 -30.25 23.15 -1.92
N ALA A 33 -29.20 23.05 -2.76
CA ALA A 33 -28.49 24.11 -3.49
C ALA A 33 -27.07 23.59 -3.82
N ASP A 34 -26.41 23.85 -4.93
CA ASP A 34 -26.70 24.47 -6.22
C ASP A 34 -25.42 24.17 -7.02
N PHE A 35 -25.50 23.41 -8.10
CA PHE A 35 -24.39 23.32 -9.06
C PHE A 35 -24.88 23.78 -10.42
N GLY A 36 -24.65 25.08 -10.64
CA GLY A 36 -24.79 25.75 -11.90
C GLY A 36 -23.98 25.10 -13.03
N ASN A 37 -24.69 24.91 -14.14
CA ASN A 37 -24.24 24.92 -15.53
C ASN A 37 -22.81 25.44 -15.79
N LEU A 38 -22.04 24.66 -16.55
CA LEU A 38 -21.29 25.19 -17.69
C LEU A 38 -20.96 24.09 -18.73
N ARG A 39 -21.80 24.09 -19.77
CA ARG A 39 -21.51 23.92 -21.21
C ARG A 39 -20.49 22.86 -21.65
N THR A 40 -21.05 21.92 -22.41
CA THR A 40 -20.40 21.16 -23.49
C THR A 40 -19.88 22.05 -24.63
N SER A 41 -18.69 21.75 -25.15
CA SER A 41 -18.42 21.67 -26.61
C SER A 41 -17.02 21.11 -26.89
N SER A 42 -16.96 20.08 -27.76
CA SER A 42 -15.99 19.81 -28.88
C SER A 42 -14.48 20.04 -28.67
N SER A 43 -13.51 19.31 -29.22
CA SER A 43 -13.37 18.20 -30.17
C SER A 43 -11.86 17.86 -30.21
N LEU A 44 -11.50 16.63 -30.62
CA LEU A 44 -10.33 16.17 -31.43
C LEU A 44 -8.95 16.83 -31.17
N GLU A 45 -7.83 16.14 -30.96
CA GLU A 45 -7.18 15.15 -31.85
C GLU A 45 -6.11 14.32 -31.10
N ASN A 46 -5.87 13.12 -31.64
CA ASN A 46 -4.61 12.35 -31.78
C ASN A 46 -3.33 12.99 -31.17
N GLY A 47 -2.40 12.28 -30.55
CA GLY A 47 -2.01 10.87 -30.60
C GLY A 47 -0.49 10.88 -30.37
N ASP A 48 0.05 9.93 -29.60
CA ASP A 48 1.34 9.34 -29.94
C ASP A 48 1.63 8.10 -29.10
N ILE A 49 2.00 7.08 -29.86
CA ILE A 49 2.31 5.72 -29.50
C ILE A 49 3.81 5.69 -29.26
N LEU A 50 4.25 5.21 -28.10
CA LEU A 50 5.60 4.67 -27.94
C LEU A 50 5.52 3.19 -27.60
N GLN A 51 5.69 2.41 -28.67
CA GLN A 51 6.18 1.04 -28.69
C GLN A 51 7.51 0.93 -27.96
N TYR A 52 7.69 -0.14 -27.19
CA TYR A 52 8.84 -1.04 -27.06
C TYR A 52 8.47 -2.00 -25.92
N GLY A 53 8.70 -3.29 -25.93
CA GLY A 53 9.49 -4.19 -26.75
C GLY A 53 9.56 -5.48 -25.93
N ALA A 54 9.32 -6.61 -26.58
CA ALA A 54 9.05 -7.89 -25.94
C ALA A 54 10.20 -8.42 -25.06
N GLY A 55 9.84 -8.88 -23.85
CA GLY A 55 10.55 -9.91 -23.10
C GLY A 55 9.56 -11.02 -22.78
N LYS A 56 9.62 -12.11 -23.56
CA LYS A 56 8.73 -13.27 -23.49
C LYS A 56 9.19 -14.27 -22.42
N ASP A 57 8.20 -15.00 -21.91
CA ASP A 57 8.28 -16.35 -21.33
C ASP A 57 8.73 -16.50 -19.85
N ALA A 58 7.83 -16.17 -18.92
CA ALA A 58 7.79 -16.78 -17.58
C ALA A 58 6.38 -16.81 -16.90
N GLY A 59 5.31 -16.39 -17.58
CA GLY A 59 4.02 -16.06 -16.93
C GLY A 59 2.95 -17.15 -16.88
N ALA A 60 3.14 -18.31 -17.51
CA ALA A 60 2.07 -19.30 -17.69
C ALA A 60 1.93 -20.32 -16.54
N SER A 61 2.94 -20.46 -15.67
CA SER A 61 2.96 -21.54 -14.66
C SER A 61 2.36 -21.16 -13.29
N ILE A 62 2.24 -19.86 -12.97
CA ILE A 62 2.03 -19.38 -11.60
C ILE A 62 0.54 -19.33 -11.19
N LEU A 63 -0.40 -19.24 -12.15
CA LEU A 63 -1.84 -19.24 -11.84
C LEU A 63 -2.47 -20.64 -11.73
N ALA A 64 -1.77 -21.68 -12.17
CA ALA A 64 -2.26 -23.06 -12.12
C ALA A 64 -2.29 -23.61 -10.69
N THR A 65 -1.35 -23.20 -9.84
CA THR A 65 -1.23 -23.64 -8.43
C THR A 65 -2.43 -23.24 -7.58
N ARG A 66 -3.04 -22.07 -7.81
CA ARG A 66 -4.23 -21.65 -7.05
C ARG A 66 -5.53 -22.33 -7.51
N LYS A 67 -5.61 -22.76 -8.77
CA LYS A 67 -6.77 -23.49 -9.32
C LYS A 67 -6.85 -24.94 -8.82
N ALA A 68 -5.75 -25.50 -8.31
CA ALA A 68 -5.68 -26.85 -7.76
C ALA A 68 -6.13 -26.95 -6.29
N ALA A 69 -6.28 -25.83 -5.59
CA ALA A 69 -6.70 -25.81 -4.19
C ALA A 69 -8.22 -25.65 -4.06
N SER A 70 -8.98 -26.65 -4.51
CA SER A 70 -10.37 -26.84 -4.05
C SER A 70 -10.82 -28.31 -4.13
N VAL A 71 -11.04 -28.87 -2.93
CA VAL A 71 -11.89 -30.02 -2.55
C VAL A 71 -11.36 -31.45 -2.78
N ASP A 72 -10.74 -32.01 -1.74
CA ASP A 72 -11.17 -33.22 -0.97
C ASP A 72 -9.94 -33.94 -0.38
N GLU A 73 -9.78 -33.93 0.95
CA GLU A 73 -9.41 -35.16 1.67
C GLU A 73 -9.68 -35.05 3.19
N LEU A 74 -10.50 -35.99 3.64
CA LEU A 74 -10.83 -36.32 5.02
C LEU A 74 -9.58 -36.80 5.77
N ILE A 75 -9.19 -36.13 6.86
CA ILE A 75 -8.46 -36.77 7.95
C ILE A 75 -9.00 -36.25 9.29
N GLU A 76 -9.85 -37.06 9.92
CA GLU A 76 -10.13 -36.96 11.36
C GLU A 76 -8.84 -37.22 12.16
N PRO A 77 -8.68 -36.60 13.34
CA PRO A 77 -7.90 -37.23 14.39
C PRO A 77 -8.83 -37.73 15.50
N HIS A 78 -8.85 -39.06 15.65
CA HIS A 78 -9.37 -39.76 16.82
C HIS A 78 -8.72 -39.23 18.11
N VAL A 79 -9.54 -38.53 18.89
CA VAL A 79 -9.80 -38.72 20.33
C VAL A 79 -8.74 -39.48 21.15
N ASN A 80 -8.16 -38.79 22.14
CA ASN A 80 -7.80 -39.42 23.41
C ASN A 80 -8.44 -38.67 24.58
N LEU A 81 -9.39 -39.34 25.23
CA LEU A 81 -10.10 -38.92 26.44
C LEU A 81 -9.13 -38.75 27.62
N ARG A 82 -9.25 -37.62 28.34
CA ARG A 82 -9.26 -37.65 29.82
C ARG A 82 -10.47 -36.87 30.34
N ARG A 83 -11.49 -37.63 30.75
CA ARG A 83 -12.67 -37.18 31.51
C ARG A 83 -12.26 -36.67 32.90
N SER A 84 -12.84 -35.56 33.33
CA SER A 84 -13.28 -35.39 34.73
C SER A 84 -14.71 -34.84 34.77
N LYS A 85 -15.45 -35.18 35.83
CA LYS A 85 -16.90 -35.48 35.86
C LYS A 85 -17.80 -34.30 36.30
N LYS A 86 -19.03 -34.29 35.73
CA LYS A 86 -20.37 -33.84 36.24
C LYS A 86 -20.62 -32.32 36.33
N ALA A 87 -21.80 -31.76 36.02
CA ALA A 87 -23.20 -32.24 35.89
C ALA A 87 -24.02 -31.37 34.89
N PRO A 88 -25.25 -31.75 34.47
CA PRO A 88 -25.97 -31.18 33.32
C PRO A 88 -26.82 -29.96 33.68
N LEU A 89 -26.96 -29.02 32.73
CA LEU A 89 -27.92 -27.91 32.79
C LEU A 89 -29.05 -28.13 31.76
N PRO A 90 -30.26 -27.56 32.01
CA PRO A 90 -31.54 -28.13 31.60
C PRO A 90 -31.90 -27.85 30.12
N PRO A 91 -32.92 -28.53 29.56
CA PRO A 91 -33.39 -28.24 28.20
C PRO A 91 -33.98 -26.83 28.14
N VAL A 92 -33.46 -26.01 27.22
CA VAL A 92 -34.02 -24.68 26.93
C VAL A 92 -35.30 -24.88 26.11
N GLY A 93 -36.39 -24.34 26.64
CA GLY A 93 -37.73 -24.42 26.08
C GLY A 93 -37.81 -23.84 24.67
N ILE A 94 -38.59 -24.52 23.85
CA ILE A 94 -39.04 -24.08 22.53
C ILE A 94 -39.87 -22.81 22.76
N GLY A 95 -39.26 -21.65 22.51
CA GLY A 95 -39.90 -20.35 22.49
C GLY A 95 -40.52 -20.09 21.12
N SER A 96 -41.85 -20.02 21.11
CA SER A 96 -42.75 -20.01 19.98
C SER A 96 -42.50 -18.92 18.92
N ARG A 97 -42.61 -19.32 17.66
CA ARG A 97 -42.95 -18.46 16.51
C ARG A 97 -44.18 -17.59 16.81
N PRO A 98 -44.28 -16.35 16.30
CA PRO A 98 -45.55 -15.65 16.24
C PRO A 98 -46.46 -16.34 15.20
N SER A 99 -47.65 -16.71 15.65
CA SER A 99 -48.75 -17.21 14.82
C SER A 99 -49.54 -16.02 14.27
N SER A 100 -49.75 -16.02 12.95
CA SER A 100 -50.62 -15.09 12.25
C SER A 100 -52.08 -15.54 12.37
N SER A 101 -52.92 -14.75 13.03
CA SER A 101 -54.38 -14.88 12.99
C SER A 101 -54.96 -14.09 11.81
N ALA A 102 -55.78 -14.76 11.00
CA ALA A 102 -56.48 -14.23 9.85
C ALA A 102 -57.66 -13.31 10.24
N SER A 103 -57.89 -12.26 9.45
CA SER A 103 -59.21 -11.69 9.22
C SER A 103 -59.35 -11.21 7.77
N SER A 104 -60.26 -11.90 7.07
CA SER A 104 -60.96 -11.65 5.81
C SER A 104 -60.81 -10.30 5.07
N GLY A 105 -60.50 -10.41 3.77
CA GLY A 105 -61.39 -9.92 2.71
C GLY A 105 -60.93 -8.73 1.86
N SER A 106 -60.22 -8.99 0.76
CA SER A 106 -60.59 -8.53 -0.61
C SER A 106 -59.52 -8.96 -1.62
N ASP A 107 -59.98 -9.58 -2.71
CA ASP A 107 -59.19 -10.01 -3.86
C ASP A 107 -58.29 -8.91 -4.45
N THR A 108 -56.98 -9.12 -4.37
CA THR A 108 -56.01 -8.83 -5.44
C THR A 108 -54.82 -9.76 -5.26
N ALA A 109 -54.38 -10.40 -6.34
CA ALA A 109 -53.29 -11.38 -6.40
C ALA A 109 -52.00 -10.91 -5.68
N PRO A 110 -51.18 -11.83 -5.14
CA PRO A 110 -49.94 -11.45 -4.47
C PRO A 110 -48.95 -10.89 -5.49
N ASP A 111 -48.59 -9.63 -5.29
CA ASP A 111 -47.61 -8.93 -6.10
C ASP A 111 -46.22 -9.55 -5.86
N VAL A 112 -45.74 -10.29 -6.85
CA VAL A 112 -44.34 -10.72 -6.95
C VAL A 112 -43.51 -9.46 -7.23
N ARG A 113 -43.22 -8.65 -6.20
CA ARG A 113 -42.40 -7.43 -6.33
C ARG A 113 -41.93 -6.88 -4.97
N SER A 114 -40.67 -7.14 -4.65
CA SER A 114 -39.69 -6.11 -4.28
C SER A 114 -38.35 -6.77 -3.91
N VAL A 115 -37.74 -7.48 -4.86
CA VAL A 115 -36.34 -7.85 -4.75
C VAL A 115 -35.53 -6.55 -4.85
N GLY A 116 -35.13 -6.05 -3.68
CA GLY A 116 -34.37 -4.83 -3.39
C GLY A 116 -33.91 -4.01 -4.58
N HIS A 117 -34.67 -2.96 -4.89
CA HIS A 117 -34.19 -1.84 -5.71
C HIS A 117 -33.67 -0.67 -4.84
N ASP A 118 -33.99 -0.66 -3.53
CA ASP A 118 -33.84 0.51 -2.64
C ASP A 118 -32.79 0.37 -1.53
N GLY A 119 -31.92 -0.64 -1.61
CA GLY A 119 -30.85 -0.86 -0.62
C GLY A 119 -31.30 -1.40 0.74
N ASN A 120 -32.57 -1.81 0.88
CA ASN A 120 -33.07 -2.55 2.04
C ASN A 120 -32.80 -4.05 1.86
N PHE A 121 -32.09 -4.65 2.81
CA PHE A 121 -31.71 -6.07 2.80
C PHE A 121 -32.16 -6.82 4.06
N ASP A 122 -33.03 -6.23 4.88
CA ASP A 122 -33.44 -6.79 6.18
C ASP A 122 -34.01 -8.22 6.06
N GLY A 123 -34.78 -8.48 4.99
CA GLY A 123 -35.34 -9.81 4.71
C GLY A 123 -34.29 -10.88 4.40
N ILE A 124 -33.14 -10.51 3.84
CA ILE A 124 -32.01 -11.43 3.62
C ILE A 124 -31.19 -11.57 4.90
N LEU A 125 -30.88 -10.43 5.54
CA LEU A 125 -30.03 -10.38 6.72
C LEU A 125 -30.59 -11.22 7.87
N GLY A 126 -31.92 -11.30 8.03
CA GLY A 126 -32.56 -12.12 9.07
C GLY A 126 -32.25 -13.62 9.04
N TYR A 127 -31.71 -14.15 7.94
CA TYR A 127 -31.30 -15.56 7.85
C TYR A 127 -29.86 -15.81 8.27
N MET A 128 -29.12 -14.76 8.60
CA MET A 128 -27.73 -14.89 9.02
C MET A 128 -27.63 -15.32 10.48
N ASP A 129 -26.75 -16.27 10.74
CA ASP A 129 -26.48 -16.77 12.09
C ASP A 129 -25.40 -15.92 12.77
N GLU A 130 -25.61 -15.63 14.06
CA GLU A 130 -24.64 -14.96 14.93
C GLU A 130 -23.31 -15.74 15.00
N ALA A 131 -23.35 -17.07 14.93
CA ALA A 131 -22.15 -17.90 14.95
C ALA A 131 -21.24 -17.65 13.74
N VAL A 132 -21.83 -17.44 12.56
CA VAL A 132 -21.08 -17.14 11.33
C VAL A 132 -20.43 -15.77 11.42
N ILE A 133 -21.15 -14.78 11.96
CA ILE A 133 -20.62 -13.43 12.14
C ILE A 133 -19.47 -13.41 13.14
N ALA A 134 -19.58 -14.18 14.23
CA ALA A 134 -18.49 -14.31 15.20
C ALA A 134 -17.23 -14.92 14.57
N ASP A 135 -17.37 -15.97 13.74
CA ASP A 135 -16.26 -16.57 13.01
C ASP A 135 -15.61 -15.59 12.02
N TRP A 136 -16.41 -14.86 11.24
CA TRP A 136 -15.89 -13.83 10.33
C TRP A 136 -15.10 -12.76 11.08
N LEU A 137 -15.64 -12.25 12.19
CA LEU A 137 -14.96 -11.24 12.99
C LEU A 137 -13.63 -11.75 13.56
N MET A 138 -13.61 -12.99 14.05
CA MET A 138 -12.39 -13.61 14.57
C MET A 138 -11.31 -13.71 13.47
N ARG A 139 -11.67 -14.19 12.27
CA ARG A 139 -10.74 -14.29 11.14
C ARG A 139 -10.26 -12.92 10.67
N THR A 140 -11.15 -11.92 10.62
CA THR A 140 -10.76 -10.56 10.23
C THR A 140 -9.74 -9.95 11.17
N ASN A 141 -9.88 -10.17 12.47
CA ASN A 141 -8.92 -9.64 13.44
C ASN A 141 -7.53 -10.27 13.23
N ALA A 142 -7.48 -11.59 13.06
CA ALA A 142 -6.23 -12.28 12.74
C ALA A 142 -5.60 -11.78 11.43
N MET A 143 -6.41 -11.54 10.38
CA MET A 143 -5.93 -10.98 9.11
C MET A 143 -5.39 -9.56 9.27
N VAL A 144 -6.02 -8.71 10.09
CA VAL A 144 -5.54 -7.34 10.35
C VAL A 144 -4.21 -7.38 11.08
N GLU A 145 -4.08 -8.21 12.11
CA GLU A 145 -2.85 -8.35 12.88
C GLU A 145 -1.70 -8.83 11.99
N GLU A 146 -1.92 -9.88 11.19
CA GLU A 146 -0.91 -10.40 10.27
C GLU A 146 -0.51 -9.37 9.19
N LEU A 147 -1.49 -8.69 8.60
CA LEU A 147 -1.21 -7.65 7.60
C LEU A 147 -0.50 -6.45 8.21
N SER A 148 -0.88 -6.03 9.41
CA SER A 148 -0.29 -4.88 10.10
C SER A 148 1.15 -5.17 10.48
N ASP A 149 1.41 -6.32 11.09
CA ASP A 149 2.76 -6.76 11.45
C ASP A 149 3.65 -6.82 10.20
N TRP A 150 3.16 -7.49 9.15
CA TRP A 150 3.92 -7.65 7.93
C TRP A 150 4.18 -6.33 7.18
N CYS A 151 3.19 -5.44 7.06
CA CYS A 151 3.36 -4.17 6.37
C CYS A 151 4.28 -3.19 7.11
N CYS A 152 4.35 -3.27 8.44
CA CYS A 152 5.23 -2.42 9.25
C CYS A 152 6.66 -2.98 9.36
N HIS A 153 6.90 -4.21 8.89
CA HIS A 153 8.20 -4.85 8.98
C HIS A 153 9.07 -4.52 7.75
N GLY A 154 10.20 -3.83 7.97
CA GLY A 154 11.17 -3.51 6.92
C GLY A 154 10.56 -2.76 5.73
N ASP A 155 10.96 -3.15 4.51
CA ASP A 155 10.52 -2.56 3.25
C ASP A 155 9.35 -3.32 2.58
N ASN A 156 8.67 -4.22 3.32
CA ASN A 156 7.63 -5.12 2.80
C ASN A 156 6.52 -4.38 2.06
N PHE A 157 6.00 -3.29 2.64
CA PHE A 157 4.95 -2.49 2.01
C PHE A 157 5.43 -1.89 0.68
N VAL A 158 6.65 -1.33 0.64
CA VAL A 158 7.21 -0.70 -0.55
C VAL A 158 7.44 -1.73 -1.65
N ARG A 159 8.01 -2.89 -1.31
CA ARG A 159 8.22 -3.98 -2.27
C ARG A 159 6.91 -4.52 -2.83
N PHE A 160 5.92 -4.71 -1.96
CA PHE A 160 4.57 -5.10 -2.38
C PHE A 160 3.93 -4.05 -3.28
N ALA A 161 4.02 -2.77 -2.92
CA ALA A 161 3.46 -1.69 -3.71
C ALA A 161 4.12 -1.63 -5.11
N HIS A 162 5.43 -1.81 -5.19
CA HIS A 162 6.14 -1.86 -6.47
C HIS A 162 5.67 -3.05 -7.32
N PHE A 163 5.62 -4.24 -6.72
CA PHE A 163 5.08 -5.44 -7.36
C PHE A 163 3.63 -5.24 -7.81
N TRP A 164 2.79 -4.64 -6.97
CA TRP A 164 1.37 -4.46 -7.25
C TRP A 164 1.13 -3.43 -8.35
N LEU A 165 1.92 -2.36 -8.41
CA LEU A 165 1.77 -1.30 -9.41
C LEU A 165 2.33 -1.71 -10.77
N SER A 166 3.53 -2.30 -10.79
CA SER A 166 4.33 -2.51 -12.01
C SER A 166 4.68 -3.98 -12.27
N GLY A 167 4.77 -4.80 -11.23
CA GLY A 167 5.12 -6.22 -11.35
C GLY A 167 3.99 -7.11 -11.88
N ILE A 168 2.72 -6.77 -11.64
CA ILE A 168 1.56 -7.56 -12.10
C ILE A 168 0.79 -6.84 -13.22
N PRO A 169 0.61 -7.47 -14.41
CA PRO A 169 -0.25 -6.96 -15.46
C PRO A 169 -1.69 -6.70 -14.97
N PRO A 170 -2.38 -5.67 -15.47
CA PRO A 170 -3.75 -5.35 -15.06
C PRO A 170 -4.73 -6.53 -15.19
N ALA A 171 -4.59 -7.35 -16.23
CA ALA A 171 -5.43 -8.53 -16.44
C ALA A 171 -5.29 -9.56 -15.30
N GLN A 172 -4.05 -9.80 -14.84
CA GLN A 172 -3.78 -10.73 -13.75
C GLN A 172 -4.29 -10.19 -12.41
N ARG A 173 -4.16 -8.89 -12.15
CA ARG A 173 -4.75 -8.25 -10.95
C ARG A 173 -6.27 -8.42 -10.95
N THR A 174 -6.92 -8.18 -12.09
CA THR A 174 -8.36 -8.34 -12.25
C THR A 174 -8.80 -9.78 -12.01
N GLN A 175 -8.02 -10.74 -12.52
CA GLN A 175 -8.29 -12.16 -12.31
C GLN A 175 -8.13 -12.55 -10.83
N LEU A 176 -7.06 -12.11 -10.18
CA LEU A 176 -6.80 -12.35 -8.75
C LEU A 176 -7.95 -11.81 -7.89
N ILE A 177 -8.31 -10.53 -8.07
CA ILE A 177 -9.43 -9.92 -7.33
C ILE A 177 -10.75 -10.65 -7.64
N GLY A 178 -10.97 -11.02 -8.91
CA GLY A 178 -12.16 -11.76 -9.33
C GLY A 178 -12.29 -13.13 -8.67
N MET A 179 -11.17 -13.85 -8.51
CA MET A 179 -11.13 -15.12 -7.79
C MET A 179 -11.48 -14.95 -6.32
N GLU A 180 -10.88 -13.97 -5.63
CA GLU A 180 -11.13 -13.74 -4.21
C GLU A 180 -12.55 -13.25 -3.92
N VAL A 181 -13.10 -12.40 -4.77
CA VAL A 181 -14.52 -12.00 -4.66
C VAL A 181 -15.43 -13.21 -4.91
N GLY A 182 -15.02 -14.16 -5.75
CA GLY A 182 -15.67 -15.45 -5.91
C GLY A 182 -15.71 -16.24 -4.60
N ILE A 183 -14.57 -16.37 -3.93
CA ILE A 183 -14.44 -17.06 -2.63
C ILE A 183 -15.33 -16.39 -1.57
N VAL A 184 -15.29 -15.06 -1.46
CA VAL A 184 -16.15 -14.30 -0.53
C VAL A 184 -17.63 -14.54 -0.82
N ARG A 185 -18.03 -14.57 -2.10
CA ARG A 185 -19.41 -14.86 -2.49
C ARG A 185 -19.81 -16.28 -2.08
N ASP A 186 -18.94 -17.26 -2.30
CA ASP A 186 -19.23 -18.66 -1.96
C ASP A 186 -19.32 -18.84 -0.43
N GLU A 187 -18.51 -18.10 0.34
CA GLU A 187 -18.62 -18.01 1.80
C GLU A 187 -19.94 -17.39 2.24
N MET A 188 -20.39 -16.31 1.59
CA MET A 188 -21.72 -15.74 1.83
C MET A 188 -22.83 -16.75 1.48
N GLU A 189 -22.74 -17.45 0.36
CA GLU A 189 -23.74 -18.47 0.01
C GLU A 189 -23.81 -19.59 1.06
N ARG A 190 -22.68 -19.92 1.69
CA ARG A 190 -22.63 -20.86 2.83
C ARG A 190 -23.26 -20.26 4.10
N ALA A 191 -22.98 -18.99 4.39
CA ALA A 191 -23.52 -18.27 5.55
C ALA A 191 -25.06 -18.17 5.52
N PHE A 192 -25.64 -18.01 4.33
CA PHE A 192 -27.09 -17.90 4.14
C PHE A 192 -27.77 -19.22 3.75
N ARG A 193 -27.15 -20.38 4.05
CA ARG A 193 -27.66 -21.71 3.62
C ARG A 193 -29.12 -21.95 4.04
N SER A 194 -29.47 -21.62 5.28
CA SER A 194 -30.83 -21.80 5.83
C SER A 194 -31.90 -21.04 5.02
N GLY A 195 -31.63 -19.79 4.68
CA GLY A 195 -32.52 -18.97 3.86
C GLY A 195 -32.55 -19.38 2.38
N ARG A 196 -31.49 -20.03 1.88
CA ARG A 196 -31.48 -20.61 0.53
C ARG A 196 -32.30 -21.88 0.45
N GLU A 197 -32.22 -22.74 1.47
CA GLU A 197 -33.01 -23.96 1.57
C GLU A 197 -34.51 -23.65 1.72
N SER A 198 -34.87 -22.57 2.39
CA SER A 198 -36.27 -22.11 2.47
C SER A 198 -36.77 -21.41 1.20
N GLY A 199 -35.88 -21.04 0.26
CA GLY A 199 -36.20 -20.32 -0.97
C GLY A 199 -36.37 -18.80 -0.81
N ASP A 200 -36.25 -18.29 0.41
CA ASP A 200 -36.42 -16.86 0.72
C ASP A 200 -35.19 -16.03 0.32
N VAL A 201 -34.01 -16.65 0.29
CA VAL A 201 -32.75 -16.01 -0.12
C VAL A 201 -32.33 -16.50 -1.50
N THR A 202 -32.34 -15.59 -2.47
CA THR A 202 -31.88 -15.88 -3.84
C THR A 202 -30.40 -15.54 -4.03
N SER A 203 -29.70 -16.27 -4.89
CA SER A 203 -28.31 -15.94 -5.28
C SER A 203 -28.18 -14.56 -5.94
N LEU A 204 -29.25 -14.04 -6.54
CA LEU A 204 -29.28 -12.67 -7.05
C LEU A 204 -29.33 -11.66 -5.89
N GLY A 205 -30.13 -11.94 -4.85
CA GLY A 205 -30.19 -11.13 -3.63
C GLY A 205 -28.84 -11.04 -2.92
N LEU A 206 -28.13 -12.16 -2.77
CA LEU A 206 -26.79 -12.20 -2.17
C LEU A 206 -25.76 -11.43 -3.01
N ARG A 207 -25.80 -11.55 -4.34
CA ARG A 207 -24.94 -10.77 -5.24
C ARG A 207 -25.20 -9.27 -5.12
N ARG A 208 -26.47 -8.86 -5.00
CA ARG A 208 -26.84 -7.45 -4.78
C ARG A 208 -26.38 -6.96 -3.41
N LEU A 209 -26.53 -7.77 -2.36
CA LEU A 209 -26.03 -7.46 -1.02
C LEU A 209 -24.51 -7.29 -1.06
N LEU A 210 -23.77 -8.22 -1.65
CA LEU A 210 -22.31 -8.12 -1.79
C LEU A 210 -21.90 -6.87 -2.57
N SER A 211 -22.61 -6.53 -3.66
CA SER A 211 -22.33 -5.30 -4.42
C SER A 211 -22.70 -4.02 -3.66
N ALA A 212 -23.70 -4.06 -2.77
CA ALA A 212 -24.05 -2.95 -1.88
C ALA A 212 -23.04 -2.77 -0.74
N VAL A 213 -22.49 -3.89 -0.25
CA VAL A 213 -21.47 -3.92 0.79
C VAL A 213 -20.10 -3.56 0.25
N LEU A 214 -19.71 -4.02 -0.95
CA LEU A 214 -18.46 -3.68 -1.62
C LEU A 214 -18.70 -2.70 -2.77
N ARG A 215 -18.90 -1.42 -2.44
CA ARG A 215 -19.16 -0.35 -3.43
C ARG A 215 -18.04 -0.17 -4.46
N GLU A 216 -16.83 -0.59 -4.10
CA GLU A 216 -15.65 -0.50 -4.95
C GLU A 216 -15.62 -1.59 -6.01
N TYR A 217 -16.37 -2.66 -5.81
CA TYR A 217 -16.44 -3.77 -6.75
C TYR A 217 -17.59 -3.59 -7.76
N PRO A 218 -17.42 -3.96 -9.04
CA PRO A 218 -16.16 -4.24 -9.74
C PRO A 218 -15.47 -2.96 -10.23
N THR A 219 -16.21 -1.85 -10.30
CA THR A 219 -15.84 -0.69 -11.13
C THR A 219 -14.67 0.12 -10.59
N LYS A 220 -14.41 0.12 -9.29
CA LYS A 220 -13.25 0.85 -8.74
C LYS A 220 -12.06 -0.08 -8.54
N LEU A 221 -12.28 -1.33 -8.11
CA LEU A 221 -11.20 -2.30 -7.86
C LEU A 221 -10.57 -2.84 -9.15
N LEU A 222 -11.34 -2.96 -10.24
CA LEU A 222 -10.87 -3.55 -11.49
C LEU A 222 -10.52 -2.51 -12.57
N THR A 223 -10.63 -1.21 -12.27
CA THR A 223 -10.26 -0.14 -13.21
C THR A 223 -8.81 0.32 -13.01
N SER A 224 -8.34 1.21 -13.88
CA SER A 224 -6.99 1.79 -13.80
C SER A 224 -6.68 2.51 -12.48
N LYS A 225 -7.69 2.98 -11.73
CA LYS A 225 -7.53 3.53 -10.37
C LYS A 225 -7.51 2.46 -9.27
N GLY A 226 -7.97 1.25 -9.56
CA GLY A 226 -8.00 0.12 -8.63
C GLY A 226 -6.68 -0.21 -7.94
N PRO A 227 -5.51 -0.12 -8.61
CA PRO A 227 -4.23 -0.38 -7.98
C PRO A 227 -3.92 0.58 -6.82
N HIS A 228 -4.26 1.86 -7.00
CA HIS A 228 -4.06 2.87 -5.95
C HIS A 228 -5.06 2.71 -4.81
N ILE A 229 -6.34 2.41 -5.12
CA ILE A 229 -7.37 2.16 -4.11
C ILE A 229 -6.99 0.94 -3.24
N PHE A 230 -6.40 -0.07 -3.87
CA PHE A 230 -5.89 -1.23 -3.15
C PHE A 230 -4.83 -0.82 -2.13
N LEU A 231 -3.80 -0.08 -2.55
CA LEU A 231 -2.74 0.38 -1.65
C LEU A 231 -3.23 1.37 -0.60
N GLU A 232 -4.16 2.27 -0.94
CA GLU A 232 -4.76 3.22 0.00
C GLU A 232 -5.49 2.49 1.12
N LYS A 233 -6.33 1.51 0.76
CA LYS A 233 -7.06 0.72 1.75
C LYS A 233 -6.11 -0.17 2.54
N LEU A 234 -5.09 -0.78 1.91
CA LEU A 234 -4.10 -1.58 2.63
C LEU A 234 -3.45 -0.73 3.73
N ASP A 235 -2.98 0.47 3.37
CA ASP A 235 -2.41 1.42 4.32
C ASP A 235 -3.39 1.83 5.43
N VAL A 236 -4.66 2.12 5.09
CA VAL A 236 -5.68 2.45 6.11
C VAL A 236 -5.93 1.28 7.06
N LEU A 237 -5.94 0.04 6.54
CA LEU A 237 -6.16 -1.18 7.32
C LEU A 237 -5.00 -1.46 8.28
N THR A 238 -3.76 -1.12 7.90
CA THR A 238 -2.55 -1.40 8.69
C THR A 238 -2.06 -0.24 9.57
N SER A 239 -2.38 1.01 9.23
CA SER A 239 -1.72 2.21 9.80
C SER A 239 -2.05 2.61 11.26
N GLY A 240 -2.67 1.79 12.11
CA GLY A 240 -3.06 2.31 13.45
C GLY A 240 -4.31 3.23 13.47
N ARG A 241 -4.69 3.73 12.29
CA ARG A 241 -5.82 4.58 11.85
C ARG A 241 -7.22 4.20 12.33
N SER A 242 -7.69 4.52 13.54
CA SER A 242 -9.05 4.12 13.95
C SER A 242 -10.17 4.79 13.16
N GLU A 243 -10.06 6.09 12.90
CA GLU A 243 -11.13 6.84 12.22
C GLU A 243 -11.21 6.53 10.73
N GLU A 244 -10.08 6.48 10.03
CA GLU A 244 -10.02 6.16 8.60
C GLU A 244 -10.47 4.72 8.30
N TYR A 245 -10.12 3.78 9.18
CA TYR A 245 -10.58 2.40 9.12
C TYR A 245 -12.11 2.32 9.23
N ARG A 246 -12.69 3.05 10.18
CA ARG A 246 -14.15 3.10 10.34
C ARG A 246 -14.83 3.72 9.14
N ALA A 247 -14.33 4.85 8.64
CA ALA A 247 -14.86 5.51 7.46
C ALA A 247 -14.88 4.55 6.27
N THR A 248 -13.81 3.75 6.12
CA THR A 248 -13.72 2.70 5.11
C THR A 248 -14.78 1.62 5.31
N LEU A 249 -15.05 1.17 6.53
CA LEU A 249 -16.08 0.17 6.81
C LEU A 249 -17.51 0.70 6.72
N THR A 250 -17.76 1.99 6.99
CA THR A 250 -19.10 2.57 6.92
C THR A 250 -19.54 2.94 5.49
N ASP A 251 -18.63 2.90 4.50
CA ASP A 251 -18.95 3.19 3.10
C ASP A 251 -19.74 2.06 2.42
N VAL A 252 -21.02 1.91 2.78
CA VAL A 252 -21.95 0.90 2.26
C VAL A 252 -23.20 1.53 1.64
N LYS A 253 -23.89 0.82 0.73
CA LYS A 253 -25.20 1.18 0.17
C LYS A 253 -26.32 0.32 0.76
N VAL A 254 -26.30 0.12 2.08
CA VAL A 254 -27.31 -0.66 2.80
C VAL A 254 -28.08 0.25 3.75
N ARG A 255 -29.41 0.18 3.71
CA ARG A 255 -30.32 0.89 4.60
C ARG A 255 -31.01 -0.13 5.50
N THR A 256 -30.90 0.07 6.81
CA THR A 256 -31.60 -0.75 7.81
C THR A 256 -31.90 0.09 9.04
N ARG A 257 -32.99 -0.23 9.74
CA ARG A 257 -33.33 0.36 11.04
C ARG A 257 -32.88 -0.53 12.21
N ASN A 258 -32.45 -1.75 11.92
CA ASN A 258 -32.04 -2.71 12.94
C ASN A 258 -30.55 -2.55 13.26
N LYS A 259 -30.24 -2.22 14.52
CA LYS A 259 -28.85 -2.06 15.00
C LYS A 259 -28.01 -3.33 14.81
N GLN A 260 -28.60 -4.52 14.96
CA GLN A 260 -27.92 -5.79 14.76
C GLN A 260 -27.52 -5.99 13.29
N PHE A 261 -28.41 -5.66 12.36
CA PHE A 261 -28.15 -5.74 10.93
C PHE A 261 -27.07 -4.76 10.47
N VAL A 262 -26.95 -3.60 11.12
CA VAL A 262 -25.80 -2.69 10.89
C VAL A 262 -24.48 -3.39 11.24
N GLN A 263 -24.37 -3.99 12.43
CA GLN A 263 -23.15 -4.69 12.85
C GLN A 263 -22.77 -5.82 11.91
N TRP A 264 -23.78 -6.57 11.48
CA TRP A 264 -23.67 -7.67 10.53
C TRP A 264 -23.15 -7.23 9.16
N VAL A 265 -23.67 -6.12 8.64
CA VAL A 265 -23.20 -5.52 7.38
C VAL A 265 -21.76 -5.03 7.49
N LEU A 266 -21.39 -4.43 8.62
CA LEU A 266 -20.02 -3.99 8.86
C LEU A 266 -19.05 -5.17 8.98
N ALA A 267 -19.44 -6.24 9.69
CA ALA A 267 -18.65 -7.47 9.79
C ALA A 267 -18.44 -8.12 8.42
N LEU A 268 -19.49 -8.22 7.61
CA LEU A 268 -19.41 -8.72 6.23
C LEU A 268 -18.48 -7.85 5.38
N ARG A 269 -18.55 -6.52 5.50
CA ARG A 269 -17.65 -5.62 4.76
C ARG A 269 -16.20 -5.79 5.18
N ALA A 270 -15.94 -5.85 6.48
CA ALA A 270 -14.61 -6.06 7.03
C ALA A 270 -14.04 -7.39 6.51
N PHE A 271 -14.82 -8.47 6.60
CA PHE A 271 -14.45 -9.79 6.10
C PHE A 271 -14.13 -9.76 4.61
N ALA A 272 -15.00 -9.18 3.80
CA ALA A 272 -14.82 -9.14 2.37
C ALA A 272 -13.57 -8.33 1.95
N LEU A 273 -13.35 -7.14 2.55
CA LEU A 273 -12.16 -6.33 2.28
C LEU A 273 -10.89 -7.03 2.76
N LEU A 274 -10.83 -7.47 4.01
CA LEU A 274 -9.62 -8.08 4.56
C LEU A 274 -9.26 -9.39 3.85
N SER A 275 -10.25 -10.21 3.49
CA SER A 275 -9.99 -11.44 2.74
C SER A 275 -9.36 -11.17 1.38
N ILE A 276 -9.85 -10.19 0.63
CA ILE A 276 -9.29 -9.82 -0.69
C ILE A 276 -7.85 -9.29 -0.53
N TRP A 277 -7.60 -8.45 0.49
CA TRP A 277 -6.30 -7.83 0.69
C TRP A 277 -5.26 -8.84 1.19
N HIS A 278 -5.64 -9.63 2.19
CA HIS A 278 -4.83 -10.72 2.72
C HIS A 278 -4.45 -11.71 1.62
N ALA A 279 -5.41 -12.12 0.79
CA ALA A 279 -5.15 -13.03 -0.33
C ALA A 279 -4.18 -12.47 -1.38
N ALA A 280 -4.20 -11.17 -1.65
CA ALA A 280 -3.27 -10.54 -2.59
C ALA A 280 -1.85 -10.42 -2.01
N VAL A 281 -1.74 -10.11 -0.71
CA VAL A 281 -0.46 -10.09 0.01
C VAL A 281 0.11 -11.50 0.13
N ALA A 282 -0.72 -12.50 0.47
CA ALA A 282 -0.32 -13.91 0.52
C ALA A 282 0.15 -14.42 -0.84
N PHE A 283 -0.52 -14.01 -1.94
CA PHE A 283 -0.07 -14.31 -3.30
C PHE A 283 1.31 -13.72 -3.57
N TYR A 284 1.55 -12.46 -3.21
CA TYR A 284 2.87 -11.85 -3.32
C TYR A 284 3.93 -12.62 -2.52
N ARG A 285 3.67 -12.93 -1.25
CA ARG A 285 4.59 -13.68 -0.37
C ARG A 285 4.96 -15.04 -0.96
N THR A 286 3.99 -15.72 -1.57
CA THR A 286 4.22 -17.02 -2.23
C THR A 286 5.18 -16.90 -3.41
N ILE A 287 5.11 -15.80 -4.16
CA ILE A 287 5.97 -15.56 -5.34
C ILE A 287 7.35 -15.05 -4.92
N SER A 288 7.40 -14.16 -3.92
CA SER A 288 8.64 -13.55 -3.46
C SER A 288 9.52 -14.51 -2.67
N CYS A 289 8.93 -15.51 -2.00
CA CYS A 289 9.66 -16.51 -1.24
C CYS A 289 9.17 -17.93 -1.58
N PRO A 290 9.63 -18.55 -2.68
CA PRO A 290 9.17 -19.88 -3.11
C PRO A 290 9.51 -21.06 -2.16
N GLY A 291 10.04 -20.81 -0.95
CA GLY A 291 10.54 -21.85 -0.04
C GLY A 291 10.27 -21.64 1.46
N ALA A 292 9.57 -20.58 1.87
CA ALA A 292 9.33 -20.29 3.29
C ALA A 292 8.05 -20.96 3.83
N GLN A 293 7.94 -22.28 3.69
CA GLN A 293 7.15 -23.08 4.64
C GLN A 293 8.15 -23.80 5.56
N GLY A 294 8.56 -23.12 6.62
CA GLY A 294 9.33 -23.69 7.72
C GLY A 294 10.54 -22.86 8.12
N GLY A 295 10.51 -22.38 9.37
CA GLY A 295 11.69 -21.88 10.08
C GLY A 295 11.86 -20.37 10.05
N LEU A 296 11.51 -19.74 11.17
CA LEU A 296 12.05 -18.44 11.58
C LEU A 296 13.58 -18.57 11.65
N ASN A 297 14.29 -17.92 10.75
CA ASN A 297 15.67 -17.52 10.98
C ASN A 297 15.67 -15.99 10.93
N ASP A 298 15.47 -15.44 12.12
CA ASP A 298 15.81 -14.07 12.47
C ASP A 298 17.32 -13.92 12.31
N ASP A 299 17.79 -13.21 11.30
CA ASP A 299 19.13 -12.65 11.23
C ASP A 299 19.15 -11.53 10.17
N GLU A 300 18.52 -10.39 10.51
CA GLU A 300 18.98 -9.08 10.06
C GLU A 300 18.74 -8.09 11.22
N GLU A 301 19.71 -8.11 12.13
CA GLU A 301 19.84 -7.18 13.24
C GLU A 301 20.27 -5.81 12.69
N GLN A 302 19.32 -4.89 12.53
CA GLN A 302 19.61 -3.45 12.50
C GLN A 302 18.71 -2.70 13.46
N SER A 303 19.32 -2.39 14.61
CA SER A 303 19.12 -1.21 15.46
C SER A 303 17.70 -0.62 15.48
N GLY A 304 16.95 -1.00 16.52
CA GLY A 304 15.67 -0.42 16.82
C GLY A 304 15.70 1.07 17.11
N THR A 305 14.70 1.76 16.59
CA THR A 305 13.93 2.73 17.33
C THR A 305 12.47 2.52 16.97
N ALA A 306 11.58 2.42 17.96
CA ALA A 306 10.14 2.46 17.73
C ALA A 306 9.80 3.84 17.18
N THR A 307 9.83 4.00 15.85
CA THR A 307 9.55 5.25 15.17
C THR A 307 8.23 5.14 14.46
N THR A 308 7.41 6.16 14.66
CA THR A 308 6.19 6.46 13.91
C THR A 308 6.26 5.90 12.49
N ASP A 309 5.24 5.12 12.11
CA ASP A 309 4.91 4.62 10.77
C ASP A 309 4.85 5.80 9.76
N SER A 310 6.02 6.36 9.47
CA SER A 310 6.13 7.66 8.86
C SER A 310 6.10 7.44 7.35
N LEU A 311 5.16 8.11 6.72
CA LEU A 311 5.09 8.23 5.26
C LEU A 311 6.47 8.57 4.66
N GLU A 312 7.27 9.33 5.42
CA GLU A 312 8.64 9.73 5.13
C GLU A 312 9.60 8.54 5.04
N GLU A 313 9.55 7.60 5.98
CA GLU A 313 10.35 6.38 5.96
C GLU A 313 10.02 5.51 4.74
N ARG A 314 8.74 5.38 4.39
CA ARG A 314 8.33 4.67 3.16
C ARG A 314 8.83 5.37 1.90
N CYS A 315 8.93 6.70 1.89
CA CYS A 315 9.55 7.45 0.80
C CYS A 315 11.05 7.13 0.70
N VAL A 316 11.77 7.10 1.82
CA VAL A 316 13.19 6.72 1.87
C VAL A 316 13.38 5.29 1.34
N GLN A 317 12.61 4.32 1.83
CA GLN A 317 12.64 2.92 1.37
C GLN A 317 12.31 2.78 -0.14
N ALA A 318 11.35 3.55 -0.65
CA ALA A 318 11.02 3.57 -2.08
C ALA A 318 12.18 4.11 -2.93
N VAL A 319 12.92 5.08 -2.40
CA VAL A 319 14.13 5.61 -3.05
C VAL A 319 15.26 4.58 -3.02
N GLN A 320 15.53 3.97 -1.86
CA GLN A 320 16.57 2.94 -1.70
C GLN A 320 16.36 1.75 -2.65
N SER A 321 15.11 1.31 -2.81
CA SER A 321 14.74 0.19 -3.68
C SER A 321 14.63 0.52 -5.18
N GLY A 322 14.75 1.80 -5.57
CA GLY A 322 14.61 2.21 -6.97
C GLY A 322 13.17 2.27 -7.49
N SER A 323 12.18 2.23 -6.59
CA SER A 323 10.76 2.07 -6.90
C SER A 323 10.07 3.40 -7.29
N VAL A 324 10.33 3.89 -8.50
CA VAL A 324 9.77 5.16 -9.02
C VAL A 324 8.24 5.18 -8.96
N ASP A 325 7.57 4.07 -9.24
CA ASP A 325 6.11 4.00 -9.26
C ASP A 325 5.49 4.16 -7.88
N VAL A 326 6.15 3.59 -6.86
CA VAL A 326 5.75 3.73 -5.45
C VAL A 326 5.97 5.17 -5.02
N LEU A 327 7.12 5.75 -5.36
CA LEU A 327 7.41 7.15 -5.07
C LEU A 327 6.40 8.09 -5.75
N HIS A 328 6.00 7.80 -6.99
CA HIS A 328 4.95 8.54 -7.69
C HIS A 328 3.58 8.41 -7.00
N TYR A 329 3.24 7.21 -6.54
CA TYR A 329 2.04 6.96 -5.74
C TYR A 329 2.05 7.77 -4.43
N LEU A 330 3.14 7.73 -3.66
CA LEU A 330 3.28 8.46 -2.40
C LEU A 330 3.17 9.98 -2.61
N ALA A 331 3.85 10.52 -3.62
CA ALA A 331 3.80 11.95 -3.94
C ALA A 331 2.42 12.40 -4.43
N LYS A 332 1.78 11.64 -5.33
CA LYS A 332 0.54 12.08 -6.00
C LYS A 332 -0.71 11.78 -5.19
N VAL A 333 -0.78 10.60 -4.58
CA VAL A 333 -1.99 10.11 -3.90
C VAL A 333 -1.95 10.46 -2.43
N LYS A 334 -0.84 10.15 -1.75
CA LYS A 334 -0.67 10.44 -0.32
C LYS A 334 -0.21 11.87 -0.05
N LYS A 335 0.16 12.64 -1.08
CA LYS A 335 0.70 13.99 -0.97
C LYS A 335 1.91 14.05 -0.04
N ALA A 336 2.74 13.01 -0.08
CA ALA A 336 3.96 12.94 0.71
C ALA A 336 4.89 14.10 0.34
N ASP A 337 5.47 14.74 1.35
CA ASP A 337 6.57 15.67 1.11
C ASP A 337 7.81 14.87 0.71
N LEU A 338 8.45 15.29 -0.38
CA LEU A 338 9.68 14.68 -0.89
C LEU A 338 10.93 15.50 -0.56
N GLY A 339 10.76 16.60 0.18
CA GLY A 339 11.84 17.34 0.84
C GLY A 339 12.28 16.74 2.18
N VAL A 340 11.76 15.56 2.53
CA VAL A 340 12.08 14.87 3.78
C VAL A 340 13.55 14.47 3.86
N ARG A 341 14.04 14.36 5.10
CA ARG A 341 15.39 13.92 5.42
C ARG A 341 15.33 12.68 6.28
N ASP A 342 16.24 11.76 6.05
CA ASP A 342 16.36 10.57 6.88
C ASP A 342 17.08 10.85 8.22
N GLY A 343 17.28 9.82 9.03
CA GLY A 343 17.95 9.93 10.34
C GLY A 343 19.40 10.41 10.28
N GLU A 344 20.06 10.34 9.12
CA GLU A 344 21.41 10.87 8.88
C GLU A 344 21.38 12.30 8.31
N ASN A 345 20.21 12.96 8.35
CA ASN A 345 19.96 14.26 7.76
C ASN A 345 20.20 14.28 6.23
N ARG A 346 20.06 13.14 5.55
CA ARG A 346 20.24 13.01 4.10
C ARG A 346 18.91 13.26 3.39
N THR A 347 18.91 14.15 2.41
CA THR A 347 17.75 14.36 1.52
C THR A 347 17.46 13.11 0.67
N LEU A 348 16.24 12.91 0.20
CA LEU A 348 15.91 11.82 -0.76
C LEU A 348 16.82 11.80 -2.00
N VAL A 349 17.27 12.96 -2.49
CA VAL A 349 18.24 13.06 -3.58
C VAL A 349 19.57 12.40 -3.19
N PHE A 350 20.04 12.65 -1.97
CA PHE A 350 21.26 12.03 -1.45
C PHE A 350 21.10 10.51 -1.37
N VAL A 351 19.98 10.04 -0.80
CA VAL A 351 19.68 8.60 -0.69
C VAL A 351 19.61 7.93 -2.07
N ALA A 352 19.01 8.59 -3.06
CA ALA A 352 18.93 8.07 -4.43
C ALA A 352 20.33 7.90 -5.05
N VAL A 353 21.25 8.81 -4.75
CA VAL A 353 22.62 8.78 -5.25
C VAL A 353 23.42 7.67 -4.58
N THR A 354 23.36 7.56 -3.24
CA THR A 354 24.12 6.53 -2.51
C THR A 354 23.68 5.10 -2.85
N HIS A 355 22.41 4.91 -3.20
CA HIS A 355 21.88 3.61 -3.61
C HIS A 355 21.96 3.39 -5.13
N ASN A 356 22.63 4.28 -5.86
CA ASN A 356 22.85 4.21 -7.29
C ASN A 356 21.55 4.10 -8.11
N GLN A 357 20.60 5.02 -7.87
CA GLN A 357 19.26 5.02 -8.47
C GLN A 357 19.05 6.17 -9.47
N PRO A 358 19.57 6.08 -10.72
CA PRO A 358 19.49 7.17 -11.70
C PRO A 358 18.06 7.49 -12.13
N LYS A 359 17.19 6.48 -12.22
CA LYS A 359 15.77 6.65 -12.57
C LYS A 359 15.01 7.44 -11.49
N VAL A 360 15.24 7.10 -10.23
CA VAL A 360 14.64 7.81 -9.09
C VAL A 360 15.19 9.23 -9.00
N LEU A 361 16.50 9.42 -9.16
CA LEU A 361 17.12 10.74 -9.19
C LEU A 361 16.49 11.62 -10.29
N THR A 362 16.37 11.10 -11.51
CA THR A 362 15.74 11.82 -12.63
C THR A 362 14.28 12.18 -12.30
N TYR A 363 13.53 11.26 -11.69
CA TYR A 363 12.16 11.52 -11.27
C TYR A 363 12.08 12.64 -10.22
N LEU A 364 12.90 12.58 -9.16
CA LEU A 364 12.97 13.58 -8.09
C LEU A 364 13.31 14.98 -8.62
N LEU A 365 14.18 15.06 -9.63
CA LEU A 365 14.64 16.35 -10.17
C LEU A 365 13.68 16.96 -11.20
N THR A 366 12.87 16.15 -11.89
CA THR A 366 12.06 16.61 -13.04
C THR A 366 10.55 16.57 -12.82
N LYS A 367 10.04 15.68 -11.98
CA LYS A 367 8.59 15.44 -11.82
C LYS A 367 8.04 15.91 -10.48
N VAL A 368 8.90 16.22 -9.52
CA VAL A 368 8.52 16.57 -8.15
C VAL A 368 8.52 18.08 -7.97
N HIS A 369 7.44 18.59 -7.35
CA HIS A 369 7.27 20.00 -7.01
C HIS A 369 6.72 20.15 -5.58
N PRO A 370 7.37 20.95 -4.71
CA PRO A 370 8.60 21.71 -4.94
C PRO A 370 9.80 20.79 -5.15
N ARG A 371 10.79 21.28 -5.90
CA ARG A 371 11.99 20.50 -6.23
C ARG A 371 12.82 20.29 -4.94
N PRO A 372 13.23 19.05 -4.61
CA PRO A 372 14.09 18.80 -3.46
C PRO A 372 15.43 19.52 -3.61
N ASP A 373 15.94 20.05 -2.50
CA ASP A 373 17.23 20.73 -2.49
C ASP A 373 18.38 19.72 -2.66
N ILE A 374 19.21 19.99 -3.66
CA ILE A 374 20.30 19.12 -4.13
C ILE A 374 21.65 19.47 -3.49
N ASN A 375 21.74 20.57 -2.75
CA ASN A 375 23.00 21.06 -2.18
C ASN A 375 23.11 20.81 -0.68
N LEU A 376 22.05 20.31 -0.06
CA LEU A 376 22.04 20.01 1.38
C LEU A 376 23.04 18.90 1.73
N PRO A 377 23.99 19.16 2.65
CA PRO A 377 24.93 18.14 3.08
C PRO A 377 24.32 17.16 4.08
N SER A 378 24.85 15.93 4.10
CA SER A 378 24.58 14.92 5.13
C SER A 378 25.22 15.30 6.47
N CYS A 379 24.99 14.49 7.51
CA CYS A 379 25.70 14.62 8.78
C CYS A 379 27.24 14.55 8.66
N THR A 380 27.77 13.91 7.60
CA THR A 380 29.21 13.82 7.30
C THR A 380 29.74 15.00 6.47
N GLY A 381 28.92 16.03 6.26
CA GLY A 381 29.28 17.21 5.46
C GLY A 381 29.30 16.99 3.95
N ASN A 382 29.07 15.76 3.48
CA ASN A 382 29.03 15.44 2.05
C ASN A 382 27.73 15.94 1.42
N THR A 383 27.83 16.64 0.29
CA THR A 383 26.66 16.93 -0.55
C THR A 383 26.30 15.73 -1.45
N PRO A 384 25.10 15.68 -2.06
CA PRO A 384 24.75 14.65 -3.04
C PRO A 384 25.78 14.51 -4.17
N LEU A 385 26.45 15.62 -4.55
CA LEU A 385 27.51 15.57 -5.57
C LEU A 385 28.77 14.85 -5.05
N HIS A 386 29.18 15.07 -3.80
CA HIS A 386 30.26 14.29 -3.19
C HIS A 386 29.92 12.79 -3.17
N ALA A 387 28.68 12.45 -2.79
CA ALA A 387 28.21 11.07 -2.78
C ALA A 387 28.22 10.42 -4.17
N ALA A 388 27.86 11.16 -5.22
CA ALA A 388 27.86 10.65 -6.60
C ALA A 388 29.28 10.34 -7.10
N VAL A 389 30.26 11.18 -6.74
CA VAL A 389 31.67 10.94 -7.05
C VAL A 389 32.19 9.72 -6.28
N ASN A 390 31.91 9.62 -4.98
CA ASN A 390 32.30 8.44 -4.18
C ASN A 390 31.65 7.14 -4.67
N ALA A 391 30.46 7.20 -5.26
CA ALA A 391 29.83 6.05 -5.89
C ALA A 391 30.47 5.64 -7.23
N GLY A 392 31.37 6.47 -7.79
CA GLY A 392 32.05 6.22 -9.07
C GLY A 392 31.10 6.22 -10.28
N ASN A 393 29.94 6.88 -10.18
CA ASN A 393 28.96 6.91 -11.26
C ASN A 393 28.90 8.28 -11.94
N ALA A 394 29.66 8.40 -13.03
CA ALA A 394 29.71 9.61 -13.86
C ALA A 394 28.33 10.03 -14.41
N GLU A 395 27.37 9.11 -14.61
CA GLU A 395 26.02 9.45 -15.04
C GLU A 395 25.24 10.21 -13.95
N LEU A 396 25.38 9.80 -12.68
CA LEU A 396 24.79 10.52 -11.55
C LEU A 396 25.41 11.90 -11.38
N VAL A 397 26.74 12.00 -11.52
CA VAL A 397 27.46 13.28 -11.49
C VAL A 397 26.95 14.21 -12.59
N LYS A 398 26.91 13.75 -13.85
CA LYS A 398 26.36 14.51 -14.98
C LYS A 398 24.92 14.98 -14.71
N THR A 399 24.11 14.12 -14.11
CA THR A 399 22.69 14.42 -13.82
C THR A 399 22.56 15.50 -12.75
N LEU A 400 23.31 15.41 -11.64
CA LEU A 400 23.31 16.40 -10.57
C LEU A 400 23.84 17.76 -11.03
N VAL A 401 24.95 17.75 -11.77
CA VAL A 401 25.57 18.97 -12.33
C VAL A 401 24.60 19.68 -13.27
N LYS A 402 23.98 18.97 -14.21
CA LYS A 402 22.95 19.54 -15.11
C LYS A 402 21.75 20.11 -14.35
N ALA A 403 21.46 19.55 -13.17
CA ALA A 403 20.39 20.01 -12.32
C ALA A 403 20.78 21.27 -11.50
N GLY A 404 22.05 21.70 -11.54
CA GLY A 404 22.54 22.90 -10.83
C GLY A 404 23.17 22.59 -9.46
N ALA A 405 23.75 21.40 -9.29
CA ALA A 405 24.49 21.07 -8.07
C ALA A 405 25.72 21.97 -7.93
N GLU A 406 26.02 22.35 -6.69
CA GLU A 406 27.19 23.16 -6.37
C GLU A 406 28.47 22.35 -6.57
N VAL A 407 29.16 22.60 -7.70
CA VAL A 407 30.35 21.87 -8.14
C VAL A 407 31.54 22.07 -7.19
N ASN A 408 31.61 23.24 -6.56
CA ASN A 408 32.70 23.64 -5.67
C ASN A 408 32.33 23.54 -4.19
N ALA A 409 31.28 22.79 -3.85
CA ALA A 409 30.92 22.56 -2.46
C ALA A 409 32.11 21.92 -1.73
N ALA A 410 32.55 22.52 -0.63
CA ALA A 410 33.64 22.02 0.19
C ALA A 410 33.08 21.30 1.42
N ASN A 411 33.58 20.10 1.71
CA ASN A 411 33.21 19.36 2.91
C ASN A 411 34.13 19.75 4.09
N PRO A 412 33.67 20.56 5.07
CA PRO A 412 34.53 21.02 6.17
C PRO A 412 34.98 19.89 7.10
N GLN A 413 34.27 18.76 7.10
CA GLN A 413 34.62 17.59 7.92
C GLN A 413 35.71 16.72 7.29
N CYS A 414 36.07 17.00 6.03
CA CYS A 414 37.09 16.28 5.27
C CYS A 414 38.09 17.29 4.69
N ASP A 415 38.68 18.13 5.54
CA ASP A 415 39.70 19.12 5.17
C ASP A 415 39.29 20.05 4.02
N SER A 416 38.00 20.36 3.90
CA SER A 416 37.42 21.14 2.79
C SER A 416 37.52 20.46 1.42
N ALA A 417 37.55 19.13 1.38
CA ALA A 417 37.50 18.34 0.15
C ALA A 417 36.35 18.78 -0.74
N THR A 418 36.64 18.96 -2.03
CA THR A 418 35.63 19.24 -3.07
C THR A 418 35.37 17.97 -3.88
N PRO A 419 34.27 17.90 -4.66
CA PRO A 419 34.02 16.79 -5.58
C PRO A 419 35.19 16.50 -6.53
N LEU A 420 35.95 17.54 -6.95
CA LEU A 420 37.12 17.36 -7.82
C LEU A 420 38.27 16.64 -7.09
N HIS A 421 38.56 17.00 -5.84
CA HIS A 421 39.58 16.30 -5.03
C HIS A 421 39.23 14.81 -4.88
N LEU A 422 37.95 14.51 -4.60
CA LEU A 422 37.49 13.13 -4.50
C LEU A 422 37.62 12.38 -5.84
N ALA A 423 37.29 13.01 -6.97
CA ALA A 423 37.42 12.38 -8.28
C ALA A 423 38.88 12.05 -8.63
N VAL A 424 39.82 12.94 -8.28
CA VAL A 424 41.26 12.70 -8.46
C VAL A 424 41.76 11.60 -7.54
N LEU A 425 41.31 11.56 -6.28
CA LEU A 425 41.68 10.51 -5.32
C LEU A 425 41.26 9.12 -5.80
N HIS A 426 40.14 9.01 -6.52
CA HIS A 426 39.67 7.76 -7.13
C HIS A 426 40.33 7.45 -8.49
N GLY A 427 41.12 8.37 -9.05
CA GLY A 427 41.68 8.21 -10.40
C GLY A 427 40.64 8.31 -11.52
N ASP A 428 39.45 8.84 -11.25
CA ASP A 428 38.32 8.83 -12.21
C ASP A 428 38.39 10.04 -13.15
N LYS A 429 39.04 9.83 -14.30
CA LYS A 429 39.21 10.82 -15.36
C LYS A 429 37.88 11.31 -15.93
N GLU A 430 36.90 10.43 -16.15
CA GLU A 430 35.63 10.83 -16.75
C GLU A 430 34.88 11.79 -15.81
N THR A 431 34.84 11.47 -14.51
CA THR A 431 34.23 12.34 -13.50
C THR A 431 35.00 13.66 -13.36
N CYS A 432 36.34 13.64 -13.42
CA CYS A 432 37.14 14.86 -13.44
C CYS A 432 36.80 15.75 -14.64
N GLU A 433 36.71 15.21 -15.86
CA GLU A 433 36.33 15.96 -17.06
C GLU A 433 34.94 16.59 -16.91
N VAL A 434 33.97 15.86 -16.37
CA VAL A 434 32.61 16.38 -16.13
C VAL A 434 32.61 17.53 -15.12
N LEU A 435 33.36 17.41 -14.03
CA LEU A 435 33.43 18.45 -13.01
C LEU A 435 34.17 19.71 -13.53
N LEU A 436 35.28 19.52 -14.24
CA LEU A 436 36.05 20.63 -14.83
C LEU A 436 35.26 21.40 -15.88
N THR A 437 34.58 20.69 -16.79
CA THR A 437 33.66 21.31 -17.77
C THR A 437 32.49 22.04 -17.12
N ALA A 438 32.13 21.66 -15.89
CA ALA A 438 31.10 22.31 -15.10
C ALA A 438 31.60 23.48 -14.23
N GLY A 439 32.88 23.87 -14.34
CA GLY A 439 33.45 24.99 -13.60
C GLY A 439 34.01 24.62 -12.22
N ALA A 440 34.49 23.38 -12.04
CA ALA A 440 35.24 23.01 -10.85
C ALA A 440 36.54 23.83 -10.73
N GLN A 441 36.81 24.35 -9.54
CA GLN A 441 38.02 25.12 -9.24
C GLN A 441 39.21 24.18 -9.05
N VAL A 442 40.15 24.22 -10.00
CA VAL A 442 41.39 23.42 -9.93
C VAL A 442 42.31 23.88 -8.80
N THR A 443 42.21 25.16 -8.42
CA THR A 443 43.01 25.78 -7.35
C THR A 443 42.39 25.64 -5.96
N ALA A 444 41.24 24.97 -5.81
CA ALA A 444 40.68 24.70 -4.49
C ALA A 444 41.66 23.82 -3.69
N GLU A 445 41.74 24.04 -2.38
CA GLU A 445 42.66 23.31 -1.51
C GLU A 445 41.89 22.38 -0.55
N MET A 446 42.32 21.13 -0.48
CA MET A 446 41.94 20.15 0.53
C MET A 446 43.15 19.92 1.45
N GLY A 447 43.09 20.39 2.70
CA GLY A 447 44.21 20.26 3.65
C GLY A 447 45.50 20.95 3.18
N GLY A 448 45.41 21.99 2.34
CA GLY A 448 46.54 22.69 1.73
C GLY A 448 47.10 22.03 0.46
N GLN A 449 46.48 20.95 -0.03
CA GLN A 449 46.81 20.31 -1.30
C GLN A 449 45.76 20.62 -2.36
N THR A 450 46.17 20.97 -3.57
CA THR A 450 45.26 21.14 -4.71
C THR A 450 44.97 19.78 -5.35
N ALA A 451 43.93 19.71 -6.19
CA ALA A 451 43.67 18.53 -7.01
C ALA A 451 44.89 18.11 -7.85
N GLU A 452 45.69 19.08 -8.31
CA GLU A 452 46.93 18.80 -9.06
C GLU A 452 48.01 18.17 -8.18
N HIS A 453 48.23 18.68 -6.97
CA HIS A 453 49.16 18.08 -6.01
C HIS A 453 48.79 16.62 -5.72
N LEU A 454 47.49 16.33 -5.52
CA LEU A 454 47.01 14.96 -5.32
C LEU A 454 47.27 14.07 -6.54
N ALA A 455 47.05 14.57 -7.76
CA ALA A 455 47.32 13.79 -8.98
C ALA A 455 48.81 13.47 -9.16
N VAL A 456 49.70 14.33 -8.65
CA VAL A 456 51.16 14.10 -8.60
C VAL A 456 51.51 13.05 -7.55
N ASP A 457 51.01 13.21 -6.32
CA ASP A 457 51.30 12.29 -5.21
C ASP A 457 50.79 10.86 -5.46
N LEU A 458 49.69 10.73 -6.22
CA LEU A 458 49.09 9.44 -6.61
C LEU A 458 49.61 8.89 -7.95
N GLU A 459 50.56 9.57 -8.60
CA GLU A 459 51.17 9.19 -9.88
C GLU A 459 50.17 9.04 -11.06
N HIS A 460 49.05 9.77 -11.02
CA HIS A 460 48.03 9.74 -12.08
C HIS A 460 48.39 10.68 -13.27
N LEU A 461 49.33 10.25 -14.11
CA LEU A 461 49.85 11.05 -15.24
C LEU A 461 48.75 11.59 -16.18
N GLU A 462 47.71 10.81 -16.47
CA GLU A 462 46.60 11.27 -17.32
C GLU A 462 45.78 12.39 -16.67
N LEU A 463 45.57 12.31 -15.35
CA LEU A 463 44.85 13.34 -14.59
C LEU A 463 45.70 14.61 -14.46
N GLN A 464 47.02 14.49 -14.29
CA GLN A 464 47.92 15.63 -14.30
C GLN A 464 47.82 16.41 -15.61
N GLN A 465 47.88 15.71 -16.75
CA GLN A 465 47.73 16.34 -18.07
C GLN A 465 46.36 17.01 -18.25
N LEU A 466 45.30 16.34 -17.77
CA LEU A 466 43.95 16.91 -17.80
C LEU A 466 43.86 18.18 -16.96
N LEU A 467 44.27 18.13 -15.69
CA LEU A 467 44.21 19.29 -14.78
C LEU A 467 45.06 20.44 -15.30
N GLN A 468 46.27 20.17 -15.80
CA GLN A 468 47.15 21.18 -16.39
C GLN A 468 46.50 21.89 -17.58
N SER A 469 45.76 21.14 -18.43
CA SER A 469 45.07 21.75 -19.57
C SER A 469 43.97 22.75 -19.16
N TYR A 470 43.42 22.61 -17.95
CA TYR A 470 42.42 23.52 -17.40
C TYR A 470 43.02 24.62 -16.50
N THR A 471 44.23 24.45 -15.97
CA THR A 471 44.97 25.52 -15.26
C THR A 471 45.57 26.54 -16.22
N ASP A 472 46.08 26.09 -17.37
CA ASP A 472 46.71 26.93 -18.39
C ASP A 472 45.69 27.61 -19.33
N ALA A 473 44.44 27.16 -19.33
CA ALA A 473 43.37 27.79 -20.09
C ALA A 473 42.93 29.10 -19.39
N PRO A 474 43.01 30.27 -20.07
CA PRO A 474 42.57 31.53 -19.48
C PRO A 474 41.06 31.43 -19.19
N MET A 475 40.69 31.72 -17.94
CA MET A 475 39.31 31.74 -17.45
C MET A 475 38.36 32.30 -18.51
N GLN A 476 37.50 31.46 -19.08
CA GLN A 476 36.38 31.94 -19.89
C GLN A 476 35.37 32.57 -18.93
N THR A 477 35.40 33.91 -18.91
CA THR A 477 34.54 34.83 -18.16
C THR A 477 33.06 34.69 -18.49
#